data_AF-A0A953ZC00-F1
#
_entry.id   AF-A0A953ZC00-F1
#
_cell.length_a   1.000
_cell.length_b   1.000
_cell.length_c   1.000
_cell.angle_alpha   90.00
_cell.angle_beta   90.00
_cell.angle_gamma   90.00
#
_symmetry.space_group_name_H-M   'P 1'
#
loop_
_entity.id
_entity.type
_entity.pdbx_description
1 polymer ?
#
loop_
_entity_poly.entity_id
_entity_poly.type
_entity_poly.pdbx_seq_one_letter_code
_entity_poly.pdbx_strand_id
1 'polypeptide(L)'
;MWTTLTLMVTALAPQDARVADAIRAAHAEQQLTAAVDAVQARLAAVERVAIRSVDAPEYVTQLRGSGVGVLDLVRADLTFAGPDSWAPDAMLELVARLADKSVPKVKSKPIDPREFERLCEHLHRDVVKAIGSGRDIETTSARLHAVLDKVRVVGMHEPWDKATRDLVAERFERVGRAERDKLVVLARRLLAASMRWSDAKLLRQLVKKEAGPPRSIEGVRGDVLYDRETTFGRMVVGGPGPNEYECSQVDVIVDLGGDDIYRGPAGGAGEMRQLAVTIDLAGNDRYEAINDGLGSATFGIGLCLDFEGDDVYRGGDRCLGFGAAGVGMMIDLAGKDDYEIGTLGGGAALAGLGICMDVDGSDKFVAAAEAFGCALPGGVGFYFDAAGDDERTLGGHPNEIFGESITTSFGFGAGLGIHGQLPGGVGVCVDLAGNDRWIARGLACGVGLDGGCGIIRDGGGDDVYEVGRGSLGVAIGPAVGVASDAAGDDKFSVLG
;
A
#
# COMPACT_ATOMS: atom_id res chain seq x y z
N MET A 1 -32.87 14.33 11.09
CA MET A 1 -33.24 15.53 10.33
C MET A 1 -32.78 16.85 10.96
N TRP A 2 -32.51 16.93 12.29
CA TRP A 2 -31.83 18.10 12.89
C TRP A 2 -30.31 17.92 13.12
N THR A 3 -29.77 16.70 13.04
CA THR A 3 -28.32 16.43 13.12
C THR A 3 -27.57 16.80 11.83
N THR A 4 -28.27 16.80 10.69
CA THR A 4 -27.73 17.22 9.38
C THR A 4 -27.60 18.75 9.28
N LEU A 5 -28.35 19.52 10.09
CA LEU A 5 -28.28 20.99 10.09
C LEU A 5 -27.22 21.54 11.07
N THR A 6 -26.84 20.78 12.11
CA THR A 6 -25.78 21.19 13.04
C THR A 6 -24.37 20.96 12.47
N LEU A 7 -24.18 19.97 11.60
CA LEU A 7 -22.90 19.72 10.91
C LEU A 7 -22.62 20.68 9.73
N MET A 8 -23.65 21.33 9.19
CA MET A 8 -23.50 22.37 8.17
C MET A 8 -23.03 23.73 8.74
N VAL A 9 -23.13 23.97 10.06
CA VAL A 9 -22.75 25.26 10.67
C VAL A 9 -21.29 25.27 11.16
N THR A 10 -20.63 24.13 11.27
CA THR A 10 -19.22 24.04 11.66
C THR A 10 -18.20 24.43 10.59
N ALA A 11 -18.65 24.74 9.36
CA ALA A 11 -17.79 25.27 8.31
C ALA A 11 -17.62 26.81 8.35
N LEU A 12 -18.17 27.52 9.35
CA LEU A 12 -18.09 28.99 9.40
C LEU A 12 -17.69 29.50 10.81
N ALA A 13 -16.46 30.03 10.89
CA ALA A 13 -15.84 30.87 11.94
C ALA A 13 -15.05 30.16 13.08
N PRO A 14 -13.71 30.30 13.13
CA PRO A 14 -12.91 29.95 14.30
C PRO A 14 -12.98 31.10 15.33
N GLN A 15 -12.75 30.81 16.63
CA GLN A 15 -12.25 31.71 17.71
C GLN A 15 -13.00 31.69 19.09
N ASP A 16 -13.81 30.69 19.47
CA ASP A 16 -14.39 30.65 20.84
C ASP A 16 -13.77 29.58 21.77
N ALA A 17 -13.14 30.05 22.85
CA ALA A 17 -12.48 29.22 23.88
C ALA A 17 -13.44 28.31 24.68
N ARG A 18 -14.76 28.53 24.63
CA ARG A 18 -15.75 27.68 25.34
C ARG A 18 -16.03 26.37 24.61
N VAL A 19 -15.74 26.29 23.31
CA VAL A 19 -15.87 25.07 22.50
C VAL A 19 -14.77 24.05 22.83
N ALA A 20 -13.56 24.53 23.15
CA ALA A 20 -12.45 23.70 23.58
C ALA A 20 -12.72 22.98 24.93
N ASP A 21 -13.49 23.60 25.83
CA ASP A 21 -13.86 22.98 27.11
C ASP A 21 -15.00 21.95 26.96
N ALA A 22 -15.90 22.13 25.99
CA ALA A 22 -16.92 21.13 25.64
C ALA A 22 -16.30 19.90 24.97
N ILE A 23 -15.25 20.07 24.16
CA ILE A 23 -14.47 18.98 23.55
C ILE A 23 -13.66 18.22 24.63
N ARG A 24 -13.07 18.94 25.60
CA ARG A 24 -12.39 18.31 26.75
C ARG A 24 -13.35 17.52 27.65
N ALA A 25 -14.58 17.99 27.83
CA ALA A 25 -15.62 17.25 28.55
C ALA A 25 -16.12 16.02 27.77
N ALA A 26 -16.21 16.11 26.44
CA ALA A 26 -16.60 14.99 25.57
C ALA A 26 -15.54 13.87 25.49
N HIS A 27 -14.26 14.20 25.68
CA HIS A 27 -13.17 13.21 25.77
C HIS A 27 -13.11 12.44 27.10
N ALA A 28 -13.85 12.85 28.13
CA ALA A 28 -13.75 12.25 29.47
C ALA A 28 -14.75 11.12 29.76
N GLU A 29 -15.72 10.82 28.87
CA GLU A 29 -16.72 9.78 29.13
C GLU A 29 -16.77 8.69 28.04
N GLN A 30 -16.45 7.48 28.50
CA GLN A 30 -16.51 6.19 27.83
C GLN A 30 -17.93 5.83 27.32
N GLN A 31 -18.43 6.43 26.23
CA GLN A 31 -19.70 6.00 25.64
C GLN A 31 -19.69 5.92 24.10
N LEU A 32 -18.87 5.00 23.56
CA LEU A 32 -19.09 4.48 22.20
C LEU A 32 -20.10 3.30 22.19
N THR A 33 -20.29 2.64 23.33
CA THR A 33 -21.17 1.46 23.48
C THR A 33 -22.65 1.82 23.33
N ALA A 34 -23.09 2.96 23.89
CA ALA A 34 -24.49 3.39 23.83
C ALA A 34 -24.96 3.79 22.42
N ALA A 35 -24.04 4.29 21.58
CA ALA A 35 -24.36 4.65 20.19
C ALA A 35 -24.52 3.41 19.30
N VAL A 36 -23.72 2.37 19.53
CA VAL A 36 -23.83 1.07 18.86
C VAL A 36 -25.10 0.35 19.30
N ASP A 37 -25.42 0.36 20.61
CA ASP A 37 -26.65 -0.24 21.14
C ASP A 37 -27.92 0.46 20.61
N ALA A 38 -27.89 1.78 20.42
CA ALA A 38 -29.01 2.55 19.85
C ALA A 38 -29.23 2.27 18.36
N VAL A 39 -28.16 1.99 17.61
CA VAL A 39 -28.24 1.57 16.20
C VAL A 39 -28.75 0.13 16.10
N GLN A 40 -28.28 -0.77 16.97
CA GLN A 40 -28.77 -2.15 17.06
C GLN A 40 -30.25 -2.23 17.46
N ALA A 41 -30.70 -1.43 18.42
CA ALA A 41 -32.11 -1.36 18.83
C ALA A 41 -33.04 -0.85 17.71
N ARG A 42 -32.54 0.03 16.82
CA ARG A 42 -33.26 0.51 15.64
C ARG A 42 -33.30 -0.50 14.49
N LEU A 43 -32.22 -1.28 14.31
CA LEU A 43 -32.17 -2.35 13.33
C LEU A 43 -33.05 -3.54 13.73
N ALA A 44 -33.17 -3.82 15.04
CA ALA A 44 -34.08 -4.84 15.57
C ALA A 44 -35.58 -4.50 15.40
N ALA A 45 -35.93 -3.22 15.18
CA ALA A 45 -37.30 -2.78 14.97
C ALA A 45 -37.80 -2.92 13.51
N VAL A 46 -36.92 -3.32 12.58
CA VAL A 46 -37.24 -3.51 11.16
C VAL A 46 -37.32 -5.02 10.88
N GLU A 47 -38.44 -5.63 11.23
CA GLU A 47 -38.69 -7.05 10.93
C GLU A 47 -38.82 -7.28 9.42
N ARG A 48 -37.86 -8.04 8.86
CA ARG A 48 -38.02 -9.21 7.95
C ARG A 48 -36.90 -9.25 6.89
N VAL A 49 -35.72 -9.72 7.27
CA VAL A 49 -34.95 -10.76 6.55
C VAL A 49 -34.02 -11.40 7.59
N ALA A 50 -34.09 -12.72 7.76
CA ALA A 50 -33.20 -13.45 8.64
C ALA A 50 -31.80 -13.57 7.99
N ILE A 51 -30.92 -12.62 8.27
CA ILE A 51 -29.48 -12.78 8.03
C ILE A 51 -28.88 -13.39 9.30
N ARG A 52 -28.31 -14.59 9.18
CA ARG A 52 -27.53 -15.21 10.27
C ARG A 52 -26.29 -14.33 10.49
N SER A 53 -26.26 -13.65 11.63
CA SER A 53 -25.25 -12.68 12.04
C SER A 53 -23.85 -13.29 12.12
N VAL A 54 -22.88 -12.61 11.49
CA VAL A 54 -21.48 -12.60 11.95
C VAL A 54 -21.41 -11.57 13.08
N ASP A 55 -20.78 -11.92 14.19
CA ASP A 55 -20.73 -11.14 15.43
C ASP A 55 -19.87 -9.87 15.23
N ALA A 56 -20.49 -8.80 14.73
CA ALA A 56 -19.85 -7.51 14.45
C ALA A 56 -19.05 -6.90 15.63
N PRO A 57 -19.45 -7.06 16.90
CA PRO A 57 -18.63 -6.71 18.06
C PRO A 57 -17.25 -7.37 18.12
N GLU A 58 -17.13 -8.65 17.76
CA GLU A 58 -15.86 -9.37 17.75
C GLU A 58 -14.95 -8.86 16.62
N TYR A 59 -15.53 -8.53 15.47
CA TYR A 59 -14.85 -7.93 14.32
C TYR A 59 -14.36 -6.49 14.57
N VAL A 60 -15.16 -5.65 15.22
CA VAL A 60 -14.73 -4.30 15.66
C VAL A 60 -13.64 -4.40 16.74
N THR A 61 -13.66 -5.44 17.57
CA THR A 61 -12.60 -5.69 18.56
C THR A 61 -11.29 -6.14 17.89
N GLN A 62 -11.37 -6.92 16.81
CA GLN A 62 -10.20 -7.26 15.98
C GLN A 62 -9.63 -6.04 15.23
N LEU A 63 -10.48 -5.17 14.66
CA LEU A 63 -10.06 -3.91 14.03
C LEU A 63 -9.49 -2.88 15.03
N ARG A 64 -9.97 -2.89 16.29
CA ARG A 64 -9.36 -2.08 17.37
C ARG A 64 -8.01 -2.61 17.81
N GLY A 65 -7.77 -3.91 17.68
CA GLY A 65 -6.45 -4.53 17.87
C GLY A 65 -5.43 -4.12 16.80
N SER A 66 -5.89 -3.63 15.65
CA SER A 66 -5.08 -3.12 14.55
C SER A 66 -4.96 -1.59 14.54
N GLY A 67 -5.08 -0.91 15.69
CA GLY A 67 -4.61 0.47 15.93
C GLY A 67 -5.06 1.60 14.99
N VAL A 68 -5.98 1.38 14.06
CA VAL A 68 -6.46 2.35 13.08
C VAL A 68 -7.96 2.53 13.25
N GLY A 69 -8.38 3.73 13.67
CA GLY A 69 -9.77 4.13 13.66
C GLY A 69 -10.21 4.52 12.25
N VAL A 70 -11.17 3.81 11.67
CA VAL A 70 -11.78 4.14 10.36
C VAL A 70 -12.30 5.58 10.29
N LEU A 71 -12.68 6.18 11.44
CA LEU A 71 -13.13 7.57 11.54
C LEU A 71 -12.01 8.61 11.53
N ASP A 72 -10.78 8.24 11.90
CA ASP A 72 -9.63 9.14 11.92
C ASP A 72 -9.12 9.41 10.50
N LEU A 73 -9.27 8.43 9.59
CA LEU A 73 -8.97 8.55 8.16
C LEU A 73 -9.98 9.43 7.40
N VAL A 74 -11.22 9.54 7.89
CA VAL A 74 -12.31 10.28 7.22
C VAL A 74 -12.35 11.76 7.61
N ARG A 75 -11.81 12.17 8.77
CA ARG A 75 -12.15 13.45 9.42
C ARG A 75 -11.26 14.67 9.15
N ALA A 76 -10.08 14.54 8.58
CA ALA A 76 -9.14 15.62 8.21
C ALA A 76 -9.39 17.02 8.84
N ASP A 77 -9.25 17.11 10.15
CA ASP A 77 -8.65 18.27 10.85
C ASP A 77 -7.41 17.69 11.54
N LEU A 78 -6.28 17.70 10.83
CA LEU A 78 -5.03 17.08 11.29
C LEU A 78 -4.34 17.94 12.37
N THR A 79 -4.71 17.72 13.62
CA THR A 79 -3.83 17.93 14.78
C THR A 79 -4.05 16.81 15.80
N PHE A 80 -3.03 15.97 16.04
CA PHE A 80 -3.07 14.97 17.12
C PHE A 80 -1.81 15.03 17.98
N ALA A 81 -2.00 14.97 19.29
CA ALA A 81 -0.97 15.06 20.31
C ALA A 81 -1.01 13.82 21.23
N GLY A 82 -0.14 12.84 20.97
CA GLY A 82 0.46 11.78 21.83
C GLY A 82 -0.42 10.91 22.77
N PRO A 83 0.16 9.90 23.48
CA PRO A 83 1.50 9.32 23.41
C PRO A 83 1.56 7.77 23.22
N ASP A 84 2.69 7.31 22.69
CA ASP A 84 3.33 5.99 22.88
C ASP A 84 2.57 4.69 22.53
N SER A 85 2.60 4.35 21.23
CA SER A 85 2.63 3.02 20.60
C SER A 85 1.66 2.97 19.41
N TRP A 86 2.20 2.73 18.22
CA TRP A 86 1.54 2.92 16.92
C TRP A 86 1.20 4.39 16.64
N ALA A 87 1.96 5.05 15.76
CA ALA A 87 1.52 6.32 15.18
C ALA A 87 1.52 6.15 13.65
N PRO A 88 0.36 5.89 13.02
CA PRO A 88 0.18 6.10 11.59
C PRO A 88 0.65 7.51 11.22
N ASP A 89 0.56 8.45 12.17
CA ASP A 89 1.11 9.79 12.13
C ASP A 89 2.56 9.81 11.67
N ALA A 90 3.46 8.89 12.00
CA ALA A 90 4.84 9.00 11.53
C ALA A 90 5.03 8.64 10.04
N MET A 91 4.18 7.75 9.51
CA MET A 91 4.17 7.43 8.07
C MET A 91 3.34 8.45 7.32
N LEU A 92 2.15 8.82 7.78
CA LEU A 92 1.33 9.88 7.20
C LEU A 92 1.98 11.26 7.34
N GLU A 93 2.76 11.53 8.39
CA GLU A 93 3.59 12.73 8.52
C GLU A 93 4.84 12.61 7.65
N LEU A 94 5.43 11.42 7.45
CA LEU A 94 6.50 11.27 6.46
C LEU A 94 5.96 11.52 5.05
N VAL A 95 4.81 10.93 4.72
CA VAL A 95 4.08 11.09 3.45
C VAL A 95 3.60 12.52 3.25
N ALA A 96 3.00 13.15 4.27
CA ALA A 96 2.60 14.56 4.23
C ALA A 96 3.80 15.51 4.22
N ARG A 97 4.94 15.15 4.84
CA ARG A 97 6.20 15.92 4.74
C ARG A 97 6.89 15.73 3.39
N LEU A 98 6.66 14.62 2.70
CA LEU A 98 7.14 14.37 1.33
C LEU A 98 6.25 15.11 0.32
N ALA A 99 4.93 15.12 0.53
CA ALA A 99 3.95 15.82 -0.31
C ALA A 99 3.97 17.35 -0.14
N ASP A 100 4.37 17.88 1.03
CA ASP A 100 4.51 19.32 1.25
C ASP A 100 5.88 19.83 0.75
N LYS A 101 5.92 20.36 -0.50
CA LYS A 101 7.09 21.00 -1.13
C LYS A 101 7.68 22.18 -0.32
N SER A 102 7.01 22.64 0.75
CA SER A 102 7.46 23.73 1.63
C SER A 102 8.18 23.29 2.91
N VAL A 103 8.25 21.98 3.20
CA VAL A 103 8.91 21.45 4.41
C VAL A 103 10.45 21.43 4.24
N PRO A 104 11.24 21.87 5.23
CA PRO A 104 12.69 21.83 5.15
C PRO A 104 13.19 20.39 4.98
N LYS A 105 13.98 20.13 3.93
CA LYS A 105 14.75 18.88 3.73
C LYS A 105 15.14 18.30 5.07
N VAL A 106 14.71 17.07 5.38
CA VAL A 106 15.05 16.40 6.63
C VAL A 106 16.57 16.53 6.78
N LYS A 107 17.02 17.27 7.80
CA LYS A 107 18.44 17.41 8.14
C LYS A 107 18.93 16.10 8.77
N SER A 108 18.75 14.99 8.08
CA SER A 108 19.34 13.72 8.45
C SER A 108 20.78 13.70 7.98
N LYS A 109 21.66 13.11 8.79
CA LYS A 109 23.06 12.92 8.39
C LYS A 109 23.06 11.96 7.19
N PRO A 110 23.82 12.21 6.11
CA PRO A 110 23.96 11.24 5.02
C PRO A 110 24.36 9.87 5.56
N ILE A 111 23.92 8.81 4.89
CA ILE A 111 24.30 7.44 5.23
C ILE A 111 25.45 6.99 4.33
N ASP A 112 26.55 6.51 4.92
CA ASP A 112 27.62 5.93 4.11
C ASP A 112 27.27 4.47 3.73
N PRO A 113 27.78 3.94 2.59
CA PRO A 113 27.43 2.59 2.14
C PRO A 113 27.66 1.48 3.18
N ARG A 114 28.71 1.58 4.01
CA ARG A 114 28.99 0.58 5.07
C ARG A 114 28.10 0.74 6.29
N GLU A 115 27.60 1.96 6.54
CA GLU A 115 26.57 2.19 7.55
C GLU A 115 25.24 1.56 7.10
N PHE A 116 24.87 1.74 5.82
CA PHE A 116 23.65 1.14 5.25
C PHE A 116 23.73 -0.40 5.19
N GLU A 117 24.84 -0.96 4.71
CA GLU A 117 25.15 -2.40 4.75
C GLU A 117 24.86 -2.98 6.15
N ARG A 118 25.49 -2.41 7.19
CA ARG A 118 25.30 -2.86 8.58
C ARG A 118 23.86 -2.73 9.02
N LEU A 119 23.17 -1.65 8.65
CA LEU A 119 21.75 -1.48 8.98
C LEU A 119 20.91 -2.59 8.34
N CYS A 120 21.10 -2.88 7.05
CA CYS A 120 20.41 -3.97 6.35
C CYS A 120 20.70 -5.34 6.98
N GLU A 121 21.94 -5.62 7.40
CA GLU A 121 22.24 -6.86 8.13
C GLU A 121 21.49 -7.00 9.45
N HIS A 122 21.34 -5.90 10.20
CA HIS A 122 20.57 -5.92 11.44
C HIS A 122 19.08 -6.10 11.15
N LEU A 123 18.54 -5.36 10.18
CA LEU A 123 17.14 -5.47 9.78
C LEU A 123 16.82 -6.87 9.28
N HIS A 124 17.63 -7.43 8.39
CA HIS A 124 17.43 -8.78 7.88
C HIS A 124 17.34 -9.81 9.00
N ARG A 125 18.27 -9.80 9.96
CA ARG A 125 18.22 -10.70 11.13
C ARG A 125 16.94 -10.55 11.94
N ASP A 126 16.43 -9.32 12.08
CA ASP A 126 15.21 -9.07 12.85
C ASP A 126 13.94 -9.39 12.05
N VAL A 127 13.96 -9.22 10.73
CA VAL A 127 12.92 -9.69 9.81
C VAL A 127 12.81 -11.20 9.90
N VAL A 128 13.92 -11.94 9.74
CA VAL A 128 13.98 -13.41 9.85
C VAL A 128 13.34 -13.88 11.17
N LYS A 129 13.68 -13.23 12.29
CA LYS A 129 13.09 -13.58 13.60
C LYS A 129 11.59 -13.29 13.65
N ALA A 130 11.14 -12.17 13.08
CA ALA A 130 9.74 -11.75 13.11
C ALA A 130 8.82 -12.65 12.27
N ILE A 131 9.34 -13.24 11.18
CA ILE A 131 8.58 -14.16 10.31
C ILE A 131 8.67 -15.62 10.76
N GLY A 132 9.78 -16.06 11.38
CA GLY A 132 9.99 -17.43 11.84
C GLY A 132 11.13 -18.17 11.12
N SER A 133 11.17 -19.51 11.21
CA SER A 133 12.30 -20.31 10.72
C SER A 133 12.21 -20.65 9.22
N GLY A 134 13.36 -20.77 8.53
CA GLY A 134 13.45 -20.96 7.06
C GLY A 134 12.61 -22.10 6.45
N ARG A 135 12.60 -23.30 7.06
CA ARG A 135 11.79 -24.43 6.55
C ARG A 135 10.29 -24.19 6.64
N ASP A 136 9.87 -23.46 7.68
CA ASP A 136 8.47 -23.10 7.84
C ASP A 136 8.05 -22.05 6.81
N ILE A 137 8.95 -21.13 6.44
CA ILE A 137 8.71 -20.07 5.45
C ILE A 137 8.53 -20.65 4.06
N GLU A 138 9.48 -21.46 3.55
CA GLU A 138 9.37 -22.08 2.22
C GLU A 138 8.06 -22.86 2.08
N THR A 139 7.75 -23.69 3.08
CA THR A 139 6.53 -24.48 3.09
C THR A 139 5.27 -23.60 3.17
N THR A 140 5.31 -22.50 3.93
CA THR A 140 4.14 -21.64 4.12
C THR A 140 3.91 -20.75 2.91
N SER A 141 4.97 -20.26 2.28
CA SER A 141 4.90 -19.33 1.17
C SER A 141 4.54 -20.00 -0.16
N ALA A 142 5.10 -21.17 -0.47
CA ALA A 142 4.64 -21.96 -1.62
C ALA A 142 3.13 -22.24 -1.54
N ARG A 143 2.61 -22.39 -0.31
CA ARG A 143 1.19 -22.59 -0.04
C ARG A 143 0.38 -21.28 0.00
N LEU A 144 1.00 -20.14 0.29
CA LEU A 144 0.40 -18.81 0.20
C LEU A 144 0.22 -18.39 -1.27
N HIS A 145 1.22 -18.64 -2.11
CA HIS A 145 1.10 -18.45 -3.57
C HIS A 145 -0.05 -19.27 -4.14
N ALA A 146 -0.23 -20.53 -3.69
CA ALA A 146 -1.39 -21.34 -4.09
C ALA A 146 -2.74 -20.77 -3.64
N VAL A 147 -2.78 -19.98 -2.55
CA VAL A 147 -4.00 -19.23 -2.16
C VAL A 147 -4.19 -18.02 -3.06
N LEU A 148 -3.13 -17.24 -3.29
CA LEU A 148 -3.16 -16.06 -4.17
C LEU A 148 -3.62 -16.41 -5.59
N ASP A 149 -3.10 -17.50 -6.16
CA ASP A 149 -3.50 -17.99 -7.49
C ASP A 149 -4.99 -18.39 -7.54
N LYS A 150 -5.55 -18.88 -6.43
CA LYS A 150 -6.98 -19.22 -6.33
C LYS A 150 -7.85 -17.99 -6.15
N VAL A 151 -7.40 -17.01 -5.36
CA VAL A 151 -8.09 -15.74 -5.16
C VAL A 151 -8.17 -14.95 -6.48
N ARG A 152 -7.20 -15.12 -7.39
CA ARG A 152 -7.18 -14.51 -8.73
C ARG A 152 -8.28 -15.03 -9.69
N VAL A 153 -8.75 -16.26 -9.50
CA VAL A 153 -9.50 -17.00 -10.56
C VAL A 153 -10.96 -17.28 -10.20
N VAL A 154 -11.33 -17.20 -8.93
CA VAL A 154 -12.63 -17.67 -8.47
C VAL A 154 -13.39 -16.49 -7.90
N GLY A 155 -14.45 -16.10 -8.58
CA GLY A 155 -15.36 -15.05 -8.13
C GLY A 155 -15.60 -15.23 -6.63
N MET A 156 -15.43 -14.15 -5.87
CA MET A 156 -15.48 -14.14 -4.40
C MET A 156 -16.84 -14.64 -3.82
N HIS A 157 -17.75 -15.07 -4.69
CA HIS A 157 -19.07 -15.62 -4.46
C HIS A 157 -19.21 -17.13 -4.76
N GLU A 158 -18.27 -17.77 -5.46
CA GLU A 158 -18.34 -19.22 -5.67
C GLU A 158 -17.95 -19.98 -4.39
N PRO A 159 -18.75 -20.96 -3.94
CA PRO A 159 -18.46 -21.71 -2.73
C PRO A 159 -17.16 -22.51 -2.91
N TRP A 160 -16.11 -22.16 -2.17
CA TRP A 160 -14.91 -22.99 -2.16
C TRP A 160 -15.22 -24.37 -1.59
N ASP A 161 -14.65 -25.39 -2.21
CA ASP A 161 -14.71 -26.75 -1.69
C ASP A 161 -14.08 -26.81 -0.28
N LYS A 162 -14.44 -27.85 0.48
CA LYS A 162 -13.97 -27.99 1.87
C LYS A 162 -12.44 -28.01 1.94
N ALA A 163 -11.77 -28.65 0.98
CA ALA A 163 -10.32 -28.76 0.96
C ALA A 163 -9.64 -27.39 0.80
N THR A 164 -10.20 -26.50 -0.04
CA THR A 164 -9.70 -25.14 -0.21
C THR A 164 -9.97 -24.28 1.01
N ARG A 165 -11.14 -24.43 1.66
CA ARG A 165 -11.45 -23.74 2.91
C ARG A 165 -10.51 -24.14 4.04
N ASP A 166 -10.33 -25.44 4.24
CA ASP A 166 -9.43 -25.98 5.27
C ASP A 166 -7.98 -25.55 4.99
N LEU A 167 -7.55 -25.56 3.72
CA LEU A 167 -6.25 -25.04 3.32
C LEU A 167 -6.10 -23.57 3.69
N VAL A 168 -7.04 -22.72 3.29
CA VAL A 168 -6.95 -21.27 3.52
C VAL A 168 -6.98 -20.96 5.01
N ALA A 169 -7.89 -21.53 5.79
CA ALA A 169 -7.94 -21.33 7.24
C ALA A 169 -6.63 -21.74 7.93
N GLU A 170 -6.06 -22.90 7.59
CA GLU A 170 -4.75 -23.34 8.10
C GLU A 170 -3.63 -22.36 7.71
N ARG A 171 -3.67 -21.78 6.50
CA ARG A 171 -2.65 -20.82 6.04
C ARG A 171 -2.76 -19.47 6.73
N PHE A 172 -3.96 -18.94 6.92
CA PHE A 172 -4.17 -17.68 7.61
C PHE A 172 -3.75 -17.76 9.08
N GLU A 173 -4.00 -18.89 9.75
CA GLU A 173 -3.49 -19.12 11.12
C GLU A 173 -1.95 -19.06 11.17
N ARG A 174 -1.26 -19.64 10.17
CA ARG A 174 0.21 -19.60 10.09
C ARG A 174 0.76 -18.23 9.72
N VAL A 175 0.13 -17.53 8.78
CA VAL A 175 0.46 -16.14 8.44
C VAL A 175 0.26 -15.22 9.65
N GLY A 176 -0.75 -15.48 10.49
CA GLY A 176 -0.97 -14.78 11.75
C GLY A 176 0.13 -14.97 12.79
N ARG A 177 1.09 -15.88 12.58
CA ARG A 177 2.25 -16.06 13.47
C ARG A 177 3.38 -15.06 13.18
N ALA A 178 3.37 -14.39 12.03
CA ALA A 178 4.31 -13.33 11.74
C ALA A 178 4.01 -12.11 12.64
N GLU A 179 5.05 -11.54 13.24
CA GLU A 179 4.92 -10.34 14.08
C GLU A 179 4.79 -9.09 13.20
N ARG A 180 3.61 -8.88 12.60
CA ARG A 180 3.34 -7.82 11.62
C ARG A 180 3.76 -6.43 12.09
N ASP A 181 3.46 -6.08 13.34
CA ASP A 181 3.83 -4.79 13.93
C ASP A 181 5.34 -4.57 13.92
N LYS A 182 6.12 -5.64 14.15
CA LYS A 182 7.58 -5.57 14.07
C LYS A 182 8.04 -5.35 12.63
N LEU A 183 7.44 -6.05 11.65
CA LEU A 183 7.79 -5.86 10.24
C LEU A 183 7.54 -4.43 9.78
N VAL A 184 6.42 -3.82 10.18
CA VAL A 184 6.12 -2.41 9.88
C VAL A 184 7.15 -1.46 10.50
N VAL A 185 7.53 -1.68 11.78
CA VAL A 185 8.56 -0.87 12.45
C VAL A 185 9.92 -1.01 11.74
N LEU A 186 10.28 -2.21 11.29
CA LEU A 186 11.51 -2.47 10.55
C LEU A 186 11.48 -1.82 9.16
N ALA A 187 10.35 -1.89 8.45
CA ALA A 187 10.15 -1.27 7.15
C ALA A 187 10.27 0.26 7.22
N ARG A 188 9.68 0.89 8.25
CA ARG A 188 9.85 2.32 8.50
C ARG A 188 11.31 2.71 8.73
N ARG A 189 12.06 1.89 9.48
CA ARG A 189 13.50 2.12 9.72
C ARG A 189 14.31 1.98 8.44
N LEU A 190 13.95 1.02 7.59
CA LEU A 190 14.55 0.83 6.27
C LEU A 190 14.32 2.05 5.39
N LEU A 191 13.06 2.43 5.18
CA LEU A 191 12.68 3.60 4.37
C LEU A 191 13.38 4.87 4.85
N ALA A 192 13.34 5.15 6.15
CA ALA A 192 14.03 6.33 6.71
C ALA A 192 15.55 6.31 6.49
N ALA A 193 16.17 5.12 6.40
CA ALA A 193 17.58 4.99 6.06
C ALA A 193 17.81 5.17 4.55
N SER A 194 16.95 4.60 3.71
CA SER A 194 16.97 4.74 2.25
C SER A 194 16.86 6.19 1.81
N MET A 195 15.98 6.98 2.44
CA MET A 195 15.81 8.40 2.15
C MET A 195 17.09 9.25 2.35
N ARG A 196 18.07 8.76 3.13
CA ARG A 196 19.34 9.47 3.41
C ARG A 196 20.34 9.41 2.25
N TRP A 197 20.06 8.64 1.20
CA TRP A 197 20.89 8.56 0.00
C TRP A 197 20.80 9.80 -0.91
N SER A 198 19.67 10.51 -0.86
CA SER A 198 19.44 11.79 -1.57
C SER A 198 20.32 12.98 -1.15
N ASP A 199 21.24 12.79 -0.20
CA ASP A 199 22.11 13.86 0.27
C ASP A 199 23.15 14.25 -0.80
N ALA A 200 22.98 15.44 -1.39
CA ALA A 200 23.85 15.96 -2.45
C ALA A 200 25.34 16.10 -2.06
N LYS A 201 25.71 16.12 -0.78
CA LYS A 201 27.14 16.13 -0.36
C LYS A 201 27.71 14.72 -0.38
N LEU A 202 26.94 13.72 0.06
CA LEU A 202 27.29 12.31 -0.07
C LEU A 202 27.47 11.92 -1.54
N LEU A 203 26.51 12.26 -2.39
CA LEU A 203 26.56 11.97 -3.83
C LEU A 203 27.83 12.51 -4.48
N ARG A 204 28.13 13.80 -4.27
CA ARG A 204 29.38 14.41 -4.76
C ARG A 204 30.65 13.75 -4.22
N GLN A 205 30.62 13.13 -3.04
CA GLN A 205 31.77 12.39 -2.50
C GLN A 205 31.90 10.99 -3.11
N LEU A 206 30.79 10.32 -3.38
CA LEU A 206 30.76 8.99 -4.01
C LEU A 206 31.16 9.06 -5.47
N VAL A 207 30.60 9.99 -6.25
CA VAL A 207 30.99 10.24 -7.65
C VAL A 207 32.48 10.61 -7.75
N LYS A 208 33.03 11.40 -6.81
CA LYS A 208 34.49 11.65 -6.81
C LYS A 208 35.34 10.41 -6.55
N LYS A 209 34.81 9.39 -5.90
CA LYS A 209 35.51 8.11 -5.63
C LYS A 209 35.44 7.13 -6.80
N GLU A 210 34.62 7.40 -7.80
CA GLU A 210 34.44 6.61 -9.03
C GLU A 210 35.70 6.43 -9.87
N ALA A 211 36.76 7.20 -9.62
CA ALA A 211 38.05 7.12 -10.31
C ALA A 211 38.83 5.79 -10.15
N GLY A 212 38.19 4.71 -9.68
CA GLY A 212 38.74 3.35 -9.65
C GLY A 212 38.49 2.61 -10.97
N PRO A 213 39.20 1.49 -11.22
CA PRO A 213 38.92 0.64 -12.39
C PRO A 213 37.51 0.03 -12.30
N PRO A 214 36.77 -0.09 -13.42
CA PRO A 214 35.47 -0.75 -13.46
C PRO A 214 35.54 -2.16 -12.89
N ARG A 215 34.51 -2.56 -12.14
CA ARG A 215 34.39 -3.91 -11.58
C ARG A 215 33.29 -4.66 -12.33
N SER A 216 33.63 -5.81 -12.91
CA SER A 216 32.63 -6.72 -13.45
C SER A 216 32.01 -7.51 -12.30
N ILE A 217 30.69 -7.41 -12.16
CA ILE A 217 29.93 -8.15 -11.15
C ILE A 217 28.89 -8.98 -11.88
N GLU A 218 28.68 -10.21 -11.43
CA GLU A 218 27.63 -11.06 -11.98
C GLU A 218 26.26 -10.42 -11.74
N GLY A 219 25.47 -10.29 -12.81
CA GLY A 219 24.17 -9.64 -12.78
C GLY A 219 24.18 -8.11 -12.80
N VAL A 220 25.34 -7.47 -12.95
CA VAL A 220 25.42 -6.01 -13.10
C VAL A 220 26.31 -5.64 -14.29
N ARG A 221 25.78 -4.83 -15.21
CA ARG A 221 26.55 -4.27 -16.33
C ARG A 221 26.53 -2.75 -16.26
N GLY A 222 27.68 -2.15 -16.03
CA GLY A 222 27.80 -0.70 -15.83
C GLY A 222 28.89 -0.40 -14.82
N ASP A 223 28.94 0.84 -14.33
CA ASP A 223 29.91 1.22 -13.32
C ASP A 223 29.43 0.83 -11.92
N VAL A 224 30.36 0.32 -11.09
CA VAL A 224 30.05 -0.11 -9.73
C VAL A 224 31.06 0.45 -8.73
N LEU A 225 30.55 1.24 -7.79
CA LEU A 225 31.32 1.94 -6.78
C LEU A 225 31.53 1.11 -5.52
N TYR A 226 30.57 0.25 -5.19
CA TYR A 226 30.59 -0.57 -4.00
C TYR A 226 29.88 -1.89 -4.27
N ASP A 227 30.43 -2.96 -3.72
CA ASP A 227 29.94 -4.34 -3.89
C ASP A 227 30.32 -5.16 -2.66
N ARG A 228 29.34 -5.82 -2.03
CA ARG A 228 29.57 -6.72 -0.90
C ARG A 228 28.60 -7.89 -0.93
N GLU A 229 29.16 -9.07 -0.72
CA GLU A 229 28.43 -10.22 -0.24
C GLU A 229 28.19 -10.08 1.27
N THR A 230 26.93 -10.18 1.67
CA THR A 230 26.49 -10.00 3.06
C THR A 230 25.64 -11.17 3.54
N THR A 231 25.25 -11.13 4.80
CA THR A 231 24.32 -12.12 5.36
C THR A 231 22.89 -12.04 4.81
N PHE A 232 22.49 -10.90 4.25
CA PHE A 232 21.18 -10.74 3.60
C PHE A 232 21.22 -10.95 2.08
N GLY A 233 22.42 -11.22 1.53
CA GLY A 233 22.67 -11.31 0.09
C GLY A 233 23.60 -10.21 -0.43
N ARG A 234 23.63 -9.98 -1.73
CA ARG A 234 24.57 -9.03 -2.35
C ARG A 234 24.05 -7.61 -2.28
N MET A 235 24.91 -6.67 -1.90
CA MET A 235 24.66 -5.23 -1.95
C MET A 235 25.59 -4.56 -2.97
N VAL A 236 25.01 -3.77 -3.88
CA VAL A 236 25.71 -3.00 -4.91
C VAL A 236 25.37 -1.52 -4.80
N VAL A 237 26.35 -0.66 -5.07
CA VAL A 237 26.12 0.76 -5.36
C VAL A 237 26.62 1.04 -6.78
N GLY A 238 25.69 1.41 -7.66
CA GLY A 238 25.93 1.80 -9.06
C GLY A 238 26.71 3.10 -9.22
N GLY A 239 27.14 3.37 -10.45
CA GLY A 239 27.70 4.65 -10.85
C GLY A 239 26.58 5.66 -11.15
N PRO A 240 26.93 6.86 -11.63
CA PRO A 240 25.99 7.87 -12.14
C PRO A 240 25.81 7.76 -13.68
N GLY A 241 26.09 6.59 -14.24
CA GLY A 241 26.02 6.31 -15.67
C GLY A 241 25.21 5.05 -15.89
N PRO A 242 24.84 4.73 -17.15
CA PRO A 242 23.85 3.71 -17.43
C PRO A 242 24.31 2.31 -16.99
N ASN A 243 23.47 1.68 -16.19
CA ASN A 243 23.62 0.38 -15.61
C ASN A 243 22.47 -0.56 -16.03
N GLU A 244 22.76 -1.86 -16.10
CA GLU A 244 21.74 -2.89 -16.15
C GLU A 244 21.89 -3.84 -14.97
N TYR A 245 20.78 -4.10 -14.30
CA TYR A 245 20.68 -4.95 -13.12
C TYR A 245 19.83 -6.18 -13.41
N GLU A 246 20.41 -7.36 -13.27
CA GLU A 246 19.67 -8.60 -13.07
C GLU A 246 19.34 -8.70 -11.57
N CYS A 247 18.19 -8.14 -11.20
CA CYS A 247 17.76 -7.96 -9.82
C CYS A 247 17.63 -9.27 -9.05
N SER A 248 17.47 -10.41 -9.75
CA SER A 248 17.50 -11.73 -9.12
C SER A 248 18.88 -12.09 -8.50
N GLN A 249 19.95 -11.40 -8.90
CA GLN A 249 21.32 -11.61 -8.40
C GLN A 249 21.77 -10.58 -7.36
N VAL A 250 20.99 -9.53 -7.11
CA VAL A 250 21.37 -8.43 -6.19
C VAL A 250 20.23 -8.07 -5.26
N ASP A 251 20.46 -8.15 -3.94
CA ASP A 251 19.44 -8.01 -2.90
C ASP A 251 19.23 -6.57 -2.48
N VAL A 252 20.30 -5.77 -2.50
CA VAL A 252 20.25 -4.33 -2.23
C VAL A 252 20.98 -3.60 -3.35
N ILE A 253 20.23 -2.84 -4.14
CA ILE A 253 20.74 -1.96 -5.21
C ILE A 253 20.57 -0.52 -4.73
N VAL A 254 21.62 0.27 -4.90
CA VAL A 254 21.57 1.73 -4.80
C VAL A 254 22.24 2.29 -6.04
N ASP A 255 21.50 2.76 -7.01
CA ASP A 255 22.05 3.46 -8.16
C ASP A 255 22.19 4.95 -7.85
N LEU A 256 23.19 5.61 -8.46
CA LEU A 256 23.44 7.04 -8.27
C LEU A 256 22.95 7.89 -9.44
N GLY A 257 22.53 7.24 -10.53
CA GLY A 257 21.73 7.74 -11.62
C GLY A 257 22.21 7.27 -12.99
N GLY A 258 21.57 7.76 -14.04
CA GLY A 258 21.76 7.29 -15.42
C GLY A 258 20.49 6.62 -15.92
N ASP A 259 20.37 6.42 -17.24
CA ASP A 259 19.19 5.75 -17.80
C ASP A 259 19.40 4.22 -17.72
N ASP A 260 18.80 3.60 -16.71
CA ASP A 260 19.08 2.26 -16.24
C ASP A 260 18.01 1.23 -16.63
N ILE A 261 18.39 -0.05 -16.55
CA ILE A 261 17.45 -1.16 -16.77
C ILE A 261 17.51 -2.16 -15.62
N TYR A 262 16.40 -2.32 -14.92
CA TYR A 262 16.20 -3.24 -13.82
C TYR A 262 15.37 -4.45 -14.28
N ARG A 263 16.02 -5.60 -14.49
CA ARG A 263 15.38 -6.86 -14.89
C ARG A 263 15.16 -7.77 -13.70
N GLY A 264 13.94 -8.25 -13.51
CA GLY A 264 13.57 -9.13 -12.41
C GLY A 264 12.98 -8.40 -11.21
N PRO A 265 13.02 -8.98 -10.00
CA PRO A 265 12.31 -8.46 -8.84
C PRO A 265 13.08 -7.31 -8.17
N ALA A 266 13.19 -6.15 -8.82
CA ALA A 266 13.75 -4.94 -8.23
C ALA A 266 13.05 -4.62 -6.90
N GLY A 267 13.79 -4.52 -5.80
CA GLY A 267 13.21 -4.35 -4.46
C GLY A 267 12.27 -5.47 -4.00
N GLY A 268 12.17 -6.60 -4.69
CA GLY A 268 11.21 -7.66 -4.43
C GLY A 268 11.71 -8.70 -3.42
N ALA A 269 10.98 -8.88 -2.33
CA ALA A 269 11.27 -9.83 -1.25
C ALA A 269 10.34 -11.06 -1.28
N GLY A 270 10.88 -12.20 -0.88
CA GLY A 270 10.20 -13.49 -0.90
C GLY A 270 10.87 -14.51 0.03
N GLU A 271 10.53 -15.78 -0.17
CA GLU A 271 11.01 -16.93 0.64
C GLU A 271 12.53 -16.97 0.81
N MET A 272 13.23 -16.78 -0.31
CA MET A 272 14.68 -16.88 -0.41
C MET A 272 15.39 -15.55 -0.11
N ARG A 273 14.65 -14.44 -0.18
CA ARG A 273 15.15 -13.07 -0.03
C ARG A 273 14.18 -12.27 0.85
N GLN A 274 14.39 -12.31 2.16
CA GLN A 274 13.44 -11.70 3.11
C GLN A 274 13.62 -10.18 3.26
N LEU A 275 14.69 -9.63 2.71
CA LEU A 275 14.94 -8.19 2.61
C LEU A 275 15.45 -7.90 1.20
N ALA A 276 14.75 -7.02 0.49
CA ALA A 276 15.11 -6.60 -0.86
C ALA A 276 14.94 -5.09 -1.00
N VAL A 277 15.91 -4.42 -1.60
CA VAL A 277 15.91 -2.95 -1.73
C VAL A 277 16.44 -2.55 -3.09
N THR A 278 15.73 -1.68 -3.79
CA THR A 278 16.23 -0.89 -4.91
C THR A 278 16.02 0.57 -4.57
N ILE A 279 17.08 1.36 -4.71
CA ILE A 279 17.06 2.82 -4.62
C ILE A 279 17.68 3.34 -5.91
N ASP A 280 16.92 4.02 -6.74
CA ASP A 280 17.46 4.85 -7.82
C ASP A 280 17.47 6.31 -7.36
N LEU A 281 18.35 7.15 -7.91
CA LEU A 281 18.46 8.55 -7.49
C LEU A 281 18.20 9.57 -8.60
N ALA A 282 18.28 9.17 -9.86
CA ALA A 282 18.09 10.04 -11.02
C ALA A 282 18.23 9.22 -12.30
N GLY A 283 17.25 9.21 -13.18
CA GLY A 283 17.38 8.44 -14.42
C GLY A 283 16.18 8.63 -15.31
N ASN A 284 16.14 7.92 -16.42
CA ASN A 284 14.90 7.68 -17.16
C ASN A 284 14.89 6.18 -17.43
N ASP A 285 14.35 5.45 -16.48
CA ASP A 285 14.68 4.07 -16.22
C ASP A 285 13.62 3.10 -16.68
N ARG A 286 14.01 1.84 -16.76
CA ARG A 286 13.12 0.75 -17.14
C ARG A 286 13.16 -0.35 -16.09
N TYR A 287 12.04 -0.52 -15.41
CA TYR A 287 11.83 -1.58 -14.45
C TYR A 287 10.96 -2.68 -15.06
N GLU A 288 11.50 -3.90 -15.14
CA GLU A 288 10.86 -5.03 -15.82
C GLU A 288 10.80 -6.25 -14.90
N ALA A 289 9.65 -6.47 -14.26
CA ALA A 289 9.37 -7.61 -13.41
C ALA A 289 8.32 -8.55 -14.04
N ILE A 290 8.50 -9.87 -13.87
CA ILE A 290 7.47 -10.84 -14.29
C ILE A 290 6.36 -10.91 -13.23
N ASN A 291 6.71 -11.17 -11.97
CA ASN A 291 5.80 -11.13 -10.82
C ASN A 291 6.61 -10.80 -9.56
N ASP A 292 5.93 -10.43 -8.47
CA ASP A 292 6.54 -10.31 -7.13
C ASP A 292 7.75 -9.35 -7.07
N GLY A 293 7.79 -8.36 -7.96
CA GLY A 293 8.87 -7.38 -8.08
C GLY A 293 8.40 -5.95 -7.80
N LEU A 294 9.28 -4.98 -8.04
CA LEU A 294 9.01 -3.55 -7.87
C LEU A 294 8.54 -3.25 -6.44
N GLY A 295 9.38 -3.62 -5.46
CA GLY A 295 9.14 -3.34 -4.05
C GLY A 295 8.17 -4.28 -3.33
N SER A 296 7.63 -5.30 -4.01
CA SER A 296 6.72 -6.27 -3.40
C SER A 296 7.40 -7.17 -2.36
N ALA A 297 6.62 -7.74 -1.45
CA ALA A 297 7.13 -8.64 -0.42
C ALA A 297 6.15 -9.76 -0.05
N THR A 298 6.65 -11.00 -0.10
CA THR A 298 6.01 -12.17 0.52
C THR A 298 6.87 -12.68 1.68
N PHE A 299 6.39 -12.58 2.93
CA PHE A 299 7.18 -12.91 4.14
C PHE A 299 8.52 -12.17 4.26
N GLY A 300 8.52 -10.86 4.03
CA GLY A 300 9.73 -10.05 4.12
C GLY A 300 9.44 -8.56 4.08
N ILE A 301 10.47 -7.79 3.76
CA ILE A 301 10.37 -6.35 3.47
C ILE A 301 10.98 -6.10 2.10
N GLY A 302 10.16 -5.62 1.18
CA GLY A 302 10.54 -5.15 -0.15
C GLY A 302 10.44 -3.64 -0.22
N LEU A 303 11.39 -3.00 -0.89
CA LEU A 303 11.41 -1.57 -1.15
C LEU A 303 11.96 -1.30 -2.54
N CYS A 304 11.17 -0.65 -3.38
CA CYS A 304 11.63 0.06 -4.58
C CYS A 304 11.37 1.54 -4.34
N LEU A 305 12.43 2.35 -4.38
CA LEU A 305 12.40 3.78 -4.12
C LEU A 305 13.10 4.49 -5.28
N ASP A 306 12.32 5.20 -6.07
CA ASP A 306 12.81 6.11 -7.10
C ASP A 306 12.76 7.54 -6.59
N PHE A 307 13.63 8.41 -7.09
CA PHE A 307 13.74 9.80 -6.64
C PHE A 307 13.41 10.83 -7.71
N GLU A 308 13.87 10.61 -8.94
CA GLU A 308 13.78 11.57 -10.04
C GLU A 308 13.89 10.82 -11.36
N GLY A 309 12.93 10.98 -12.26
CA GLY A 309 13.08 10.44 -13.61
C GLY A 309 11.79 10.36 -14.39
N ASP A 310 11.85 10.28 -15.72
CA ASP A 310 10.68 9.87 -16.51
C ASP A 310 10.81 8.36 -16.81
N ASP A 311 10.19 7.54 -15.98
CA ASP A 311 10.44 6.10 -15.87
C ASP A 311 9.32 5.23 -16.47
N VAL A 312 9.67 3.96 -16.69
CA VAL A 312 8.73 2.94 -17.14
C VAL A 312 8.76 1.74 -16.21
N TYR A 313 7.65 1.50 -15.54
CA TYR A 313 7.45 0.38 -14.62
C TYR A 313 6.55 -0.68 -15.25
N ARG A 314 7.12 -1.84 -15.59
CA ARG A 314 6.37 -2.98 -16.12
C ARG A 314 6.44 -4.18 -15.17
N GLY A 315 5.28 -4.65 -14.75
CA GLY A 315 5.11 -5.83 -13.91
C GLY A 315 4.03 -6.77 -14.43
N GLY A 316 4.10 -8.05 -14.09
CA GLY A 316 2.91 -8.89 -14.09
C GLY A 316 2.16 -8.77 -12.77
N ASP A 317 1.82 -9.89 -12.16
CA ASP A 317 1.04 -9.91 -10.93
C ASP A 317 1.90 -9.61 -9.70
N ARG A 318 1.29 -9.01 -8.68
CA ARG A 318 1.93 -8.77 -7.37
C ARG A 318 3.18 -7.92 -7.48
N CYS A 319 3.14 -6.90 -8.34
CA CYS A 319 4.20 -5.89 -8.46
C CYS A 319 3.77 -4.55 -7.84
N LEU A 320 4.68 -3.58 -7.80
CA LEU A 320 4.46 -2.22 -7.28
C LEU A 320 4.00 -2.25 -5.82
N GLY A 321 4.85 -2.77 -4.93
CA GLY A 321 4.64 -2.68 -3.49
C GLY A 321 3.56 -3.60 -2.93
N PHE A 322 3.30 -4.75 -3.56
CA PHE A 322 2.37 -5.75 -3.02
C PHE A 322 2.88 -6.34 -1.69
N GLY A 323 2.02 -6.49 -0.69
CA GLY A 323 2.38 -7.04 0.62
C GLY A 323 1.62 -8.30 1.03
N ALA A 324 2.28 -9.45 1.05
CA ALA A 324 1.72 -10.71 1.54
C ALA A 324 2.45 -11.23 2.78
N ALA A 325 1.78 -11.22 3.94
CA ALA A 325 2.43 -11.61 5.21
C ALA A 325 3.76 -10.86 5.49
N GLY A 326 3.93 -9.70 4.88
CA GLY A 326 5.14 -8.90 4.80
C GLY A 326 4.80 -7.45 4.48
N VAL A 327 5.82 -6.65 4.21
CA VAL A 327 5.68 -5.23 3.87
C VAL A 327 6.28 -4.97 2.50
N GLY A 328 5.43 -4.67 1.52
CA GLY A 328 5.85 -4.22 0.19
C GLY A 328 5.73 -2.70 0.07
N MET A 329 6.71 -2.06 -0.54
CA MET A 329 6.76 -0.61 -0.73
C MET A 329 7.31 -0.27 -2.12
N MET A 330 6.48 0.36 -2.95
CA MET A 330 6.87 1.07 -4.16
C MET A 330 6.66 2.55 -3.90
N ILE A 331 7.70 3.35 -4.08
CA ILE A 331 7.66 4.79 -3.85
C ILE A 331 8.40 5.46 -4.99
N ASP A 332 7.66 6.20 -5.80
CA ASP A 332 8.19 7.18 -6.74
C ASP A 332 8.05 8.57 -6.11
N LEU A 333 9.04 9.44 -6.31
CA LEU A 333 9.07 10.77 -5.68
C LEU A 333 8.92 11.92 -6.66
N ALA A 334 9.22 11.70 -7.94
CA ALA A 334 9.16 12.73 -8.96
C ALA A 334 9.38 12.12 -10.35
N GLY A 335 8.51 12.45 -11.28
CA GLY A 335 8.69 11.97 -12.63
C GLY A 335 7.55 12.26 -13.56
N LYS A 336 7.63 11.73 -14.77
CA LYS A 336 6.46 11.52 -15.61
C LYS A 336 6.50 10.08 -16.10
N ASP A 337 5.75 9.23 -15.44
CA ASP A 337 5.98 7.81 -15.41
C ASP A 337 4.85 7.01 -16.07
N ASP A 338 5.23 5.89 -16.67
CA ASP A 338 4.31 4.90 -17.22
C ASP A 338 4.36 3.62 -16.37
N TYR A 339 3.29 3.34 -15.62
CA TYR A 339 3.09 2.13 -14.82
C TYR A 339 2.14 1.15 -15.52
N GLU A 340 2.59 -0.08 -15.74
CA GLU A 340 1.80 -1.17 -16.33
C GLU A 340 1.98 -2.46 -15.52
N ILE A 341 0.91 -2.93 -14.86
CA ILE A 341 0.93 -4.14 -14.05
C ILE A 341 -0.23 -5.10 -14.36
N GLY A 342 -0.09 -6.35 -13.91
CA GLY A 342 -1.14 -7.35 -13.90
C GLY A 342 -2.15 -7.11 -12.76
N THR A 343 -2.37 -8.15 -11.96
CA THR A 343 -3.31 -8.14 -10.83
C THR A 343 -2.60 -8.05 -9.48
N LEU A 344 -3.33 -7.63 -8.44
CA LEU A 344 -2.82 -7.62 -7.06
C LEU A 344 -1.52 -6.81 -6.89
N GLY A 345 -1.38 -5.70 -7.61
CA GLY A 345 -0.26 -4.79 -7.49
C GLY A 345 -0.65 -3.38 -7.06
N GLY A 346 0.28 -2.44 -7.10
CA GLY A 346 0.01 -1.04 -6.73
C GLY A 346 -0.39 -0.92 -5.26
N GLY A 347 0.40 -1.48 -4.35
CA GLY A 347 0.14 -1.41 -2.91
C GLY A 347 -0.97 -2.34 -2.43
N ALA A 348 -1.39 -3.30 -3.25
CA ALA A 348 -2.33 -4.32 -2.81
C ALA A 348 -1.74 -5.20 -1.70
N ALA A 349 -2.58 -5.83 -0.87
CA ALA A 349 -2.09 -6.58 0.27
C ALA A 349 -2.96 -7.78 0.66
N LEU A 350 -2.30 -8.85 1.15
CA LEU A 350 -2.94 -10.00 1.79
C LEU A 350 -2.26 -10.30 3.12
N ALA A 351 -2.99 -10.15 4.22
CA ALA A 351 -2.46 -10.47 5.55
C ALA A 351 -1.11 -9.77 5.87
N GLY A 352 -0.84 -8.63 5.21
CA GLY A 352 0.39 -7.86 5.22
C GLY A 352 0.09 -6.39 4.92
N LEU A 353 1.13 -5.62 4.60
CA LEU A 353 1.03 -4.20 4.26
C LEU A 353 1.60 -3.98 2.86
N GLY A 354 0.77 -3.45 1.95
CA GLY A 354 1.20 -3.00 0.64
C GLY A 354 1.12 -1.48 0.56
N ILE A 355 2.14 -0.86 -0.03
CA ILE A 355 2.23 0.59 -0.23
C ILE A 355 2.70 0.85 -1.66
N CYS A 356 1.93 1.63 -2.39
CA CYS A 356 2.33 2.25 -3.64
C CYS A 356 2.12 3.76 -3.49
N MET A 357 3.17 4.53 -3.77
CA MET A 357 3.20 5.95 -3.58
C MET A 357 3.75 6.61 -4.84
N ASP A 358 3.00 7.56 -5.34
CA ASP A 358 3.43 8.57 -6.29
C ASP A 358 3.36 9.93 -5.60
N VAL A 359 4.26 10.86 -5.92
CA VAL A 359 4.39 12.14 -5.19
C VAL A 359 4.32 13.35 -6.10
N ASP A 360 4.88 13.28 -7.31
CA ASP A 360 4.90 14.42 -8.22
C ASP A 360 5.05 13.88 -9.63
N GLY A 361 4.12 14.22 -10.50
CA GLY A 361 4.25 13.81 -11.89
C GLY A 361 3.01 14.09 -12.67
N SER A 362 2.80 13.40 -13.79
CA SER A 362 1.52 13.41 -14.50
C SER A 362 1.47 12.11 -15.27
N ASP A 363 1.06 11.08 -14.56
CA ASP A 363 1.51 9.72 -14.77
C ASP A 363 0.40 8.87 -15.36
N LYS A 364 0.79 7.69 -15.82
CA LYS A 364 -0.15 6.72 -16.37
C LYS A 364 -0.08 5.45 -15.58
N PHE A 365 -1.21 5.07 -15.01
CA PHE A 365 -1.34 3.83 -14.27
C PHE A 365 -2.27 2.88 -15.00
N VAL A 366 -1.76 1.71 -15.39
CA VAL A 366 -2.54 0.66 -16.03
C VAL A 366 -2.40 -0.63 -15.24
N ALA A 367 -3.53 -1.21 -14.83
CA ALA A 367 -3.55 -2.51 -14.19
C ALA A 367 -4.67 -3.40 -14.72
N ALA A 368 -4.48 -4.72 -14.67
CA ALA A 368 -5.47 -5.67 -15.14
C ALA A 368 -6.73 -5.68 -14.27
N ALA A 369 -6.56 -5.78 -12.94
CA ALA A 369 -7.61 -5.72 -11.90
C ALA A 369 -6.96 -5.81 -10.49
N GLU A 370 -7.76 -5.68 -9.43
CA GLU A 370 -7.36 -5.83 -8.02
C GLU A 370 -6.08 -5.06 -7.62
N ALA A 371 -5.96 -3.79 -8.02
CA ALA A 371 -4.74 -3.00 -7.84
C ALA A 371 -4.99 -1.66 -7.12
N PHE A 372 -3.92 -0.90 -6.86
CA PHE A 372 -4.00 0.47 -6.33
C PHE A 372 -4.71 0.51 -4.97
N GLY A 373 -4.07 -0.08 -3.95
CA GLY A 373 -4.57 -0.10 -2.58
C GLY A 373 -5.61 -1.18 -2.28
N CYS A 374 -5.77 -2.17 -3.16
CA CYS A 374 -6.67 -3.30 -2.93
C CYS A 374 -6.21 -4.18 -1.76
N ALA A 375 -7.07 -4.38 -0.76
CA ALA A 375 -6.75 -5.18 0.42
C ALA A 375 -7.59 -6.46 0.50
N LEU A 376 -6.94 -7.58 0.28
CA LEU A 376 -7.44 -8.92 0.54
C LEU A 376 -7.49 -9.20 2.06
N PRO A 377 -8.07 -10.35 2.51
CA PRO A 377 -8.29 -10.61 3.92
C PRO A 377 -7.08 -10.37 4.82
N GLY A 378 -7.32 -9.63 5.92
CA GLY A 378 -6.31 -9.26 6.91
C GLY A 378 -5.16 -8.39 6.39
N GLY A 379 -5.19 -7.97 5.12
CA GLY A 379 -4.24 -7.05 4.53
C GLY A 379 -4.64 -5.60 4.74
N VAL A 380 -3.65 -4.73 4.64
CA VAL A 380 -3.84 -3.28 4.55
C VAL A 380 -3.14 -2.82 3.28
N GLY A 381 -3.91 -2.34 2.31
CA GLY A 381 -3.40 -1.86 1.03
C GLY A 381 -3.49 -0.34 0.96
N PHE A 382 -2.40 0.30 0.54
CA PHE A 382 -2.34 1.74 0.35
C PHE A 382 -1.89 2.08 -1.07
N TYR A 383 -2.68 2.90 -1.73
CA TYR A 383 -2.26 3.69 -2.87
C TYR A 383 -2.39 5.17 -2.50
N PHE A 384 -1.34 5.93 -2.76
CA PHE A 384 -1.28 7.35 -2.48
C PHE A 384 -0.70 8.05 -3.70
N ASP A 385 -1.41 9.04 -4.17
CA ASP A 385 -0.91 10.05 -5.09
C ASP A 385 -1.02 11.43 -4.44
N ALA A 386 -0.02 12.27 -4.68
CA ALA A 386 0.10 13.57 -4.03
C ALA A 386 -0.13 14.76 -4.98
N ALA A 387 0.28 14.65 -6.23
CA ALA A 387 0.24 15.74 -7.19
C ALA A 387 0.46 15.23 -8.61
N GLY A 388 -0.38 15.69 -9.53
CA GLY A 388 -0.18 15.44 -10.95
C GLY A 388 -1.50 15.50 -11.70
N ASP A 389 -1.48 15.59 -13.02
CA ASP A 389 -2.69 15.31 -13.79
C ASP A 389 -2.56 13.87 -14.32
N ASP A 390 -3.06 12.88 -13.57
CA ASP A 390 -2.80 11.46 -13.87
C ASP A 390 -3.94 10.76 -14.62
N GLU A 391 -3.57 9.74 -15.39
CA GLU A 391 -4.53 8.83 -16.03
C GLU A 391 -4.42 7.42 -15.42
N ARG A 392 -5.48 6.99 -14.74
CA ARG A 392 -5.56 5.69 -14.05
C ARG A 392 -6.58 4.80 -14.72
N THR A 393 -6.13 3.69 -15.30
CA THR A 393 -6.97 2.69 -15.95
C THR A 393 -6.86 1.34 -15.26
N LEU A 394 -7.98 0.90 -14.71
CA LEU A 394 -8.14 -0.43 -14.17
C LEU A 394 -9.05 -1.26 -15.09
N GLY A 395 -8.53 -2.40 -15.55
CA GLY A 395 -9.29 -3.39 -16.29
C GLY A 395 -10.34 -4.07 -15.41
N GLY A 396 -10.68 -5.31 -15.72
CA GLY A 396 -11.57 -6.07 -14.85
C GLY A 396 -11.82 -7.48 -15.34
N HIS A 397 -12.37 -8.28 -14.43
CA HIS A 397 -12.71 -9.67 -14.68
C HIS A 397 -14.23 -9.86 -14.64
N PRO A 398 -14.81 -10.73 -15.50
CA PRO A 398 -16.21 -11.05 -15.43
C PRO A 398 -16.51 -11.80 -14.12
N ASN A 399 -17.46 -11.29 -13.35
CA ASN A 399 -17.92 -11.88 -12.10
C ASN A 399 -19.44 -12.00 -12.09
N GLU A 400 -19.99 -12.98 -11.36
CA GLU A 400 -21.43 -13.08 -11.10
C GLU A 400 -21.73 -12.51 -9.71
N ILE A 401 -22.50 -11.42 -9.67
CA ILE A 401 -22.85 -10.73 -8.44
C ILE A 401 -24.37 -10.56 -8.41
N PHE A 402 -25.01 -11.11 -7.37
CA PHE A 402 -26.47 -11.15 -7.22
C PHE A 402 -27.22 -11.78 -8.42
N GLY A 403 -26.59 -12.72 -9.13
CA GLY A 403 -27.18 -13.39 -10.29
C GLY A 403 -27.08 -12.59 -11.60
N GLU A 404 -26.29 -11.52 -11.63
CA GLU A 404 -25.98 -10.75 -12.83
C GLU A 404 -24.47 -10.84 -13.15
N SER A 405 -24.13 -10.96 -14.42
CA SER A 405 -22.74 -10.90 -14.88
C SER A 405 -22.29 -9.44 -14.95
N ILE A 406 -21.30 -9.08 -14.15
CA ILE A 406 -20.72 -7.75 -14.07
C ILE A 406 -19.21 -7.89 -14.20
N THR A 407 -18.58 -7.11 -15.09
CA THR A 407 -17.12 -7.00 -15.10
C THR A 407 -16.68 -6.11 -13.94
N THR A 408 -15.89 -6.65 -13.02
CA THR A 408 -15.45 -5.92 -11.82
C THR A 408 -13.94 -5.71 -11.78
N SER A 409 -13.54 -4.60 -11.17
CA SER A 409 -12.14 -4.18 -11.09
C SER A 409 -11.53 -4.35 -9.71
N PHE A 410 -12.27 -4.03 -8.64
CA PHE A 410 -11.82 -4.12 -7.26
C PHE A 410 -10.46 -3.48 -6.93
N GLY A 411 -10.23 -2.24 -7.37
CA GLY A 411 -8.99 -1.52 -7.06
C GLY A 411 -9.23 -0.25 -6.26
N PHE A 412 -8.37 0.76 -6.43
CA PHE A 412 -8.54 2.10 -5.87
C PHE A 412 -9.09 2.09 -4.44
N GLY A 413 -8.37 1.38 -3.57
CA GLY A 413 -8.68 1.27 -2.16
C GLY A 413 -9.81 0.30 -1.82
N ALA A 414 -10.09 -0.72 -2.65
CA ALA A 414 -11.08 -1.74 -2.30
C ALA A 414 -10.62 -2.63 -1.13
N GLY A 415 -11.52 -2.93 -0.19
CA GLY A 415 -11.33 -3.91 0.87
C GLY A 415 -12.18 -5.15 0.59
N LEU A 416 -11.54 -6.30 0.36
CA LEU A 416 -12.19 -7.49 -0.18
C LEU A 416 -12.10 -8.69 0.76
N GLY A 417 -13.26 -9.18 1.16
CA GLY A 417 -13.42 -10.44 1.89
C GLY A 417 -13.72 -11.62 0.98
N ILE A 418 -13.70 -12.81 1.57
CA ILE A 418 -14.13 -14.05 0.93
C ILE A 418 -15.45 -14.46 1.57
N HIS A 419 -16.53 -14.45 0.79
CA HIS A 419 -17.88 -14.65 1.28
C HIS A 419 -18.02 -15.91 2.15
N GLY A 420 -18.50 -15.72 3.38
CA GLY A 420 -18.74 -16.81 4.33
C GLY A 420 -17.48 -17.52 4.84
N GLN A 421 -16.28 -16.95 4.62
CA GLN A 421 -15.02 -17.59 5.00
C GLN A 421 -14.07 -16.67 5.76
N LEU A 422 -13.66 -15.56 5.15
CA LEU A 422 -12.67 -14.66 5.73
C LEU A 422 -13.11 -13.21 5.57
N PRO A 423 -13.06 -12.41 6.64
CA PRO A 423 -13.34 -10.99 6.53
C PRO A 423 -12.25 -10.32 5.68
N GLY A 424 -12.66 -9.31 4.92
CA GLY A 424 -11.78 -8.55 4.05
C GLY A 424 -10.73 -7.69 4.75
N GLY A 425 -9.85 -7.12 3.94
CA GLY A 425 -8.82 -6.18 4.36
C GLY A 425 -9.31 -4.74 4.41
N VAL A 426 -8.38 -3.84 4.73
CA VAL A 426 -8.58 -2.38 4.67
C VAL A 426 -7.84 -1.82 3.47
N GLY A 427 -8.58 -1.46 2.43
CA GLY A 427 -8.04 -0.82 1.24
C GLY A 427 -8.18 0.69 1.34
N VAL A 428 -7.13 1.41 0.96
CA VAL A 428 -7.09 2.86 0.99
C VAL A 428 -6.45 3.39 -0.29
N CYS A 429 -7.17 4.30 -0.94
CA CYS A 429 -6.71 5.11 -2.06
C CYS A 429 -6.86 6.57 -1.67
N VAL A 430 -5.77 7.32 -1.76
CA VAL A 430 -5.78 8.76 -1.52
C VAL A 430 -5.14 9.43 -2.72
N ASP A 431 -5.89 10.37 -3.27
CA ASP A 431 -5.42 11.39 -4.19
C ASP A 431 -5.51 12.72 -3.43
N LEU A 432 -4.52 13.60 -3.57
CA LEU A 432 -4.46 14.87 -2.86
C LEU A 432 -4.73 16.09 -3.74
N ALA A 433 -4.29 16.06 -4.99
CA ALA A 433 -4.31 17.22 -5.87
C ALA A 433 -4.05 16.79 -7.32
N GLY A 434 -4.78 17.37 -8.25
CA GLY A 434 -4.54 17.10 -9.67
C GLY A 434 -5.74 17.44 -10.53
N ASN A 435 -5.73 17.10 -11.81
CA ASN A 435 -6.95 16.94 -12.58
C ASN A 435 -6.89 15.57 -13.24
N ASP A 436 -7.39 14.60 -12.50
CA ASP A 436 -7.15 13.19 -12.68
C ASP A 436 -8.26 12.51 -13.44
N ARG A 437 -7.89 11.43 -14.13
CA ARG A 437 -8.82 10.60 -14.88
C ARG A 437 -8.81 9.19 -14.37
N TRP A 438 -9.96 8.74 -13.87
CA TRP A 438 -10.15 7.42 -13.28
C TRP A 438 -11.05 6.57 -14.16
N ILE A 439 -10.49 5.55 -14.81
CA ILE A 439 -11.20 4.62 -15.69
C ILE A 439 -11.22 3.25 -15.02
N ALA A 440 -12.41 2.74 -14.70
CA ALA A 440 -12.56 1.41 -14.11
C ALA A 440 -13.83 0.69 -14.53
N ARG A 441 -13.92 -0.61 -14.29
CA ARG A 441 -15.15 -1.40 -14.46
C ARG A 441 -15.98 -1.32 -13.18
N GLY A 442 -16.88 -2.29 -12.97
CA GLY A 442 -17.78 -2.32 -11.81
C GLY A 442 -17.04 -2.57 -10.50
N LEU A 443 -17.65 -2.20 -9.39
CA LEU A 443 -17.12 -2.39 -8.04
C LEU A 443 -15.63 -2.02 -7.89
N ALA A 444 -15.26 -0.83 -8.36
CA ALA A 444 -13.87 -0.41 -8.38
C ALA A 444 -13.45 0.34 -7.10
N CYS A 445 -13.86 1.58 -6.93
CA CYS A 445 -13.25 2.54 -6.02
C CYS A 445 -13.85 2.53 -4.62
N GLY A 446 -12.99 2.37 -3.60
CA GLY A 446 -13.38 2.40 -2.19
C GLY A 446 -14.45 1.38 -1.83
N VAL A 447 -14.48 0.23 -2.53
CA VAL A 447 -15.51 -0.80 -2.31
C VAL A 447 -15.16 -1.68 -1.13
N GLY A 448 -16.10 -1.88 -0.22
CA GLY A 448 -16.03 -2.91 0.82
C GLY A 448 -16.84 -4.13 0.45
N LEU A 449 -16.23 -5.31 0.54
CA LEU A 449 -16.90 -6.60 0.31
C LEU A 449 -16.66 -7.54 1.50
N ASP A 450 -17.73 -8.17 2.00
CA ASP A 450 -17.68 -9.30 2.94
C ASP A 450 -16.69 -9.14 4.12
N GLY A 451 -16.88 -8.10 4.93
CA GLY A 451 -15.97 -7.80 6.05
C GLY A 451 -14.75 -6.99 5.61
N GLY A 452 -14.72 -6.47 4.39
CA GLY A 452 -13.72 -5.52 3.94
C GLY A 452 -14.13 -4.06 4.21
N CYS A 453 -13.12 -3.21 4.33
CA CYS A 453 -13.27 -1.76 4.40
C CYS A 453 -12.54 -1.16 3.19
N GLY A 454 -13.29 -0.58 2.26
CA GLY A 454 -12.72 0.16 1.14
C GLY A 454 -12.85 1.67 1.33
N ILE A 455 -11.81 2.42 1.00
CA ILE A 455 -11.76 3.87 1.12
C ILE A 455 -11.10 4.45 -0.14
N ILE A 456 -11.81 5.34 -0.83
CA ILE A 456 -11.22 6.29 -1.78
C ILE A 456 -11.44 7.70 -1.26
N ARG A 457 -10.38 8.50 -1.30
CA ARG A 457 -10.39 9.91 -0.93
C ARG A 457 -9.72 10.72 -2.02
N ASP A 458 -10.43 11.71 -2.48
CA ASP A 458 -9.96 12.77 -3.35
C ASP A 458 -9.80 14.06 -2.52
N GLY A 459 -8.63 14.68 -2.62
CA GLY A 459 -8.24 15.88 -1.90
C GLY A 459 -8.61 17.17 -2.63
N GLY A 460 -8.75 17.11 -3.95
CA GLY A 460 -9.14 18.22 -4.78
C GLY A 460 -8.59 18.15 -6.19
N GLY A 461 -9.33 18.71 -7.14
CA GLY A 461 -8.98 18.68 -8.55
C GLY A 461 -10.21 18.93 -9.39
N ASP A 462 -10.11 19.03 -10.72
CA ASP A 462 -11.31 18.93 -11.57
C ASP A 462 -11.33 17.55 -12.22
N ASP A 463 -11.75 16.54 -11.46
CA ASP A 463 -11.48 15.13 -11.77
C ASP A 463 -12.56 14.47 -12.62
N VAL A 464 -12.19 13.41 -13.35
CA VAL A 464 -13.08 12.68 -14.24
C VAL A 464 -13.08 11.19 -13.90
N TYR A 465 -14.21 10.73 -13.38
CA TYR A 465 -14.47 9.32 -13.07
C TYR A 465 -15.34 8.68 -14.15
N GLU A 466 -14.78 7.69 -14.85
CA GLU A 466 -15.44 6.84 -15.84
C GLU A 466 -15.45 5.40 -15.32
N VAL A 467 -16.43 5.08 -14.47
CA VAL A 467 -16.46 3.83 -13.72
C VAL A 467 -17.67 2.98 -14.03
N GLY A 468 -17.54 1.65 -13.95
CA GLY A 468 -18.66 0.74 -14.12
C GLY A 468 -19.68 0.80 -12.98
N ARG A 469 -20.67 -0.10 -13.04
CA ARG A 469 -21.76 -0.15 -12.06
C ARG A 469 -21.24 -0.42 -10.64
N GLY A 470 -21.73 0.39 -9.68
CA GLY A 470 -21.50 0.18 -8.26
C GLY A 470 -20.07 0.48 -7.79
N SER A 471 -19.38 1.41 -8.45
CA SER A 471 -17.93 1.58 -8.28
C SER A 471 -17.48 2.65 -7.30
N LEU A 472 -18.36 3.40 -6.63
CA LEU A 472 -17.93 4.46 -5.70
C LEU A 472 -18.47 4.19 -4.30
N GLY A 473 -17.58 3.85 -3.36
CA GLY A 473 -17.88 3.75 -1.94
C GLY A 473 -18.93 2.70 -1.59
N VAL A 474 -19.03 1.62 -2.37
CA VAL A 474 -20.07 0.60 -2.20
C VAL A 474 -19.71 -0.39 -1.12
N ALA A 475 -20.70 -0.79 -0.30
CA ALA A 475 -20.58 -1.89 0.65
C ALA A 475 -21.49 -3.07 0.24
N ILE A 476 -20.90 -4.25 0.12
CA ILE A 476 -21.62 -5.50 -0.18
C ILE A 476 -21.36 -6.52 0.93
N GLY A 477 -22.42 -7.09 1.48
CA GLY A 477 -22.34 -7.93 2.69
C GLY A 477 -22.05 -7.09 3.94
N PRO A 478 -21.51 -7.69 5.02
CA PRO A 478 -21.11 -6.95 6.21
C PRO A 478 -19.81 -6.17 5.94
N ALA A 479 -19.87 -5.02 5.27
CA ALA A 479 -18.69 -4.28 4.82
C ALA A 479 -18.83 -2.76 4.99
N VAL A 480 -17.72 -2.04 4.77
CA VAL A 480 -17.67 -0.57 4.74
C VAL A 480 -17.09 -0.14 3.41
N GLY A 481 -17.80 0.72 2.69
CA GLY A 481 -17.28 1.42 1.51
C GLY A 481 -17.37 2.92 1.75
N VAL A 482 -16.31 3.64 1.44
CA VAL A 482 -16.22 5.10 1.59
C VAL A 482 -15.68 5.69 0.30
N ALA A 483 -16.40 6.66 -0.25
CA ALA A 483 -15.90 7.59 -1.25
C ALA A 483 -16.04 8.99 -0.69
N SER A 484 -14.95 9.75 -0.70
CA SER A 484 -14.90 11.12 -0.24
C SER A 484 -14.21 11.95 -1.29
N ASP A 485 -14.82 13.08 -1.64
CA ASP A 485 -14.24 14.13 -2.46
C ASP A 485 -14.33 15.42 -1.62
N ALA A 486 -13.20 16.11 -1.50
CA ALA A 486 -13.04 17.27 -0.62
C ALA A 486 -13.21 18.62 -1.32
N ALA A 487 -12.92 18.73 -2.62
CA ALA A 487 -12.93 19.96 -3.39
C ALA A 487 -12.88 19.63 -4.90
N GLY A 488 -13.30 20.54 -5.76
CA GLY A 488 -13.24 20.32 -7.21
C GLY A 488 -14.56 20.45 -7.96
N ASP A 489 -14.48 20.64 -9.27
CA ASP A 489 -15.63 20.55 -10.19
C ASP A 489 -15.63 19.20 -10.95
N ASP A 490 -15.79 18.11 -10.20
CA ASP A 490 -15.67 16.74 -10.70
C ASP A 490 -16.81 16.26 -11.61
N LYS A 491 -16.47 15.30 -12.49
CA LYS A 491 -17.40 14.62 -13.40
C LYS A 491 -17.41 13.12 -13.14
N PHE A 492 -18.59 12.62 -12.79
CA PHE A 492 -18.84 11.19 -12.61
C PHE A 492 -19.71 10.64 -13.75
N SER A 493 -19.22 9.60 -14.42
CA SER A 493 -19.93 8.92 -15.50
C SER A 493 -19.88 7.41 -15.30
N VAL A 494 -21.02 6.76 -15.60
CA VAL A 494 -21.14 5.31 -15.51
C VAL A 494 -20.86 4.69 -16.87
N LEU A 495 -19.89 3.78 -16.92
CA LEU A 495 -19.60 2.98 -18.10
C LEU A 495 -20.62 1.86 -18.24
N GLY A 496 -21.56 2.03 -19.18
CA GLY A 496 -22.43 0.97 -19.72
C GLY A 496 -23.55 0.53 -18.78
#